data_AF-A0A419HMQ3-F1
#
_entry.id   AF-A0A419HMQ3-F1
#
_cell.length_a   1.000
_cell.length_b   1.000
_cell.length_c   1.000
_cell.angle_alpha   90.00
_cell.angle_beta   90.00
_cell.angle_gamma   90.00
#
_symmetry.space_group_name_H-M   'P 1'
#
loop_
_entity.id
_entity.type
_entity.pdbx_description
1 polymer ?
#
loop_
_entity_poly.entity_id
_entity_poly.type
_entity_poly.pdbx_seq_one_letter_code
_entity_poly.pdbx_strand_id
1 'polypeptide(L)'
;MTVDELRDELRRSGVSPDAYILDGSGADGAYYLRAEDGRWIGGSFDRGTYWPEWLFESEDQACRTFLALLTKPALLGASGESAEAYERRRQAHLAATAPLREALDAARARLNG
;
A
#
# COMPACT_ATOMS: atom_id res chain seq x y z
N MET A 1 -0.80 10.93 15.82
CA MET A 1 -1.10 11.24 14.42
C MET A 1 -2.23 10.36 13.97
N THR A 2 -3.35 11.00 13.68
CA THR A 2 -4.55 10.37 13.13
C THR A 2 -4.53 10.41 11.60
N VAL A 3 -5.46 9.72 10.95
CA VAL A 3 -5.65 9.78 9.50
C VAL A 3 -5.98 11.19 9.01
N ASP A 4 -6.75 11.96 9.79
CA ASP A 4 -7.07 13.35 9.43
C ASP A 4 -5.84 14.24 9.50
N GLU A 5 -5.03 14.11 10.56
CA GLU A 5 -3.75 14.81 10.68
C GLU A 5 -2.77 14.40 9.56
N LEU A 6 -2.75 13.12 9.18
CA LEU A 6 -1.96 12.61 8.05
C LEU A 6 -2.40 13.27 6.73
N ARG A 7 -3.70 13.35 6.46
CA ARG A 7 -4.24 13.96 5.24
C ARG A 7 -3.78 15.42 5.11
N ASP A 8 -3.87 16.17 6.21
CA ASP A 8 -3.44 17.57 6.24
C ASP A 8 -1.92 17.70 6.04
N GLU A 9 -1.12 16.80 6.62
CA GLU A 9 0.34 16.83 6.47
C GLU A 9 0.79 16.46 5.06
N LEU A 10 0.15 15.46 4.42
CA LEU A 10 0.42 15.08 3.03
C LEU A 10 0.11 16.25 2.08
N ARG A 11 -1.03 16.92 2.29
CA ARG A 11 -1.41 18.11 1.52
C ARG A 11 -0.40 19.25 1.72
N ARG A 12 0.01 19.53 2.96
CA ARG A 12 1.02 20.55 3.28
C ARG A 12 2.39 20.24 2.69
N SER A 13 2.71 18.95 2.54
CA SER A 13 3.97 18.49 1.94
C SER A 13 3.94 18.47 0.40
N GLY A 14 2.83 18.83 -0.23
CA GLY A 14 2.69 18.85 -1.69
C GLY A 14 2.56 17.46 -2.32
N VAL A 15 2.22 16.43 -1.54
CA VAL A 15 1.98 15.08 -2.06
C VAL A 15 0.68 15.09 -2.86
N SER A 16 0.74 14.58 -4.10
CA SER A 16 -0.45 14.46 -4.95
C SER A 16 -1.50 13.56 -4.29
N PRO A 17 -2.79 13.94 -4.28
CA PRO A 17 -3.87 13.07 -3.82
C PRO A 17 -3.92 11.73 -4.56
N ASP A 18 -3.52 11.69 -5.83
CA ASP A 18 -3.49 10.44 -6.61
C ASP A 18 -2.39 9.46 -6.17
N ALA A 19 -1.45 9.90 -5.33
CA ALA A 19 -0.37 9.05 -4.82
C ALA A 19 -0.81 8.20 -3.62
N TYR A 20 -1.98 8.45 -3.03
CA TYR A 20 -2.43 7.72 -1.85
C TYR A 20 -3.95 7.47 -1.75
N ILE A 21 -4.33 6.49 -0.93
CA ILE A 21 -5.71 6.06 -0.66
C ILE A 21 -5.88 5.96 0.86
N LEU A 22 -6.70 6.83 1.45
CA LEU A 22 -7.01 6.81 2.90
C LEU A 22 -8.47 6.47 3.21
N ASP A 23 -9.37 6.63 2.24
CA ASP A 23 -10.81 6.44 2.38
C ASP A 23 -11.38 5.40 1.39
N GLY A 24 -10.50 4.66 0.72
CA GLY A 24 -10.87 3.69 -0.31
C GLY A 24 -11.10 4.30 -1.70
N SER A 25 -10.97 5.63 -1.86
CA SER A 25 -10.96 6.30 -3.15
C SER A 25 -9.53 6.61 -3.59
N GLY A 26 -9.14 6.19 -4.78
CA GLY A 26 -7.76 6.32 -5.24
C GLY A 26 -7.50 5.83 -6.64
N ALA A 27 -6.35 6.22 -7.18
CA ALA A 27 -5.90 5.87 -8.51
C ALA A 27 -5.06 4.59 -8.50
N ASP A 28 -4.96 3.97 -9.68
CA ASP A 28 -4.03 2.86 -9.89
C ASP A 28 -2.58 3.32 -9.66
N GLY A 29 -1.79 2.50 -8.95
CA GLY A 29 -0.42 2.83 -8.55
C GLY A 29 -0.31 3.64 -7.25
N ALA A 30 -1.41 3.91 -6.55
CA ALA A 30 -1.39 4.65 -5.29
C ALA A 30 -1.00 3.76 -4.08
N TYR A 31 -0.42 4.37 -3.05
CA TYR A 31 -0.24 3.71 -1.76
C TYR A 31 -1.53 3.78 -0.95
N TYR A 32 -1.88 2.76 -0.18
CA TYR A 32 -3.07 2.82 0.67
C TYR A 32 -2.73 2.63 2.14
N LEU A 33 -3.58 3.19 3.00
CA LEU A 33 -3.59 2.95 4.44
C LEU A 33 -5.03 2.80 4.91
N ARG A 34 -5.35 1.69 5.60
CA ARG A 34 -6.70 1.43 6.11
C ARG A 34 -6.69 0.70 7.44
N ALA A 35 -7.76 0.84 8.20
CA ALA A 35 -8.02 0.03 9.39
C ALA A 35 -8.76 -1.26 9.01
N GLU A 36 -8.32 -2.40 9.56
CA GLU A 36 -8.92 -3.72 9.36
C GLU A 36 -8.72 -4.57 10.62
N ASP A 37 -9.79 -5.14 11.18
CA ASP A 37 -9.79 -5.98 12.40
C ASP A 37 -8.99 -5.41 13.59
N GLY A 38 -9.14 -4.10 13.83
CA GLY A 38 -8.45 -3.39 14.92
C GLY A 38 -6.95 -3.17 14.69
N ARG A 39 -6.46 -3.46 13.48
CA ARG A 39 -5.09 -3.20 13.03
C ARG A 39 -5.09 -2.22 11.87
N TRP A 40 -3.91 -1.73 11.53
CA TRP A 40 -3.70 -0.84 10.39
C TRP A 40 -2.87 -1.54 9.33
N ILE A 41 -3.35 -1.51 8.09
CA ILE A 41 -2.70 -2.15 6.94
C ILE A 41 -2.30 -1.05 5.97
N GLY A 42 -1.05 -1.08 5.56
CA GLY A 42 -0.51 -0.23 4.50
C GLY A 42 0.03 -1.06 3.35
N GLY A 43 0.00 -0.51 2.13
CA GLY A 43 0.55 -1.18 0.96
C GLY A 43 0.37 -0.39 -0.32
N SER A 44 0.41 -1.09 -1.45
CA SER A 44 0.21 -0.51 -2.78
C SER A 44 -1.09 -1.02 -3.42
N PHE A 45 -1.73 -0.18 -4.22
CA PHE A 45 -2.89 -0.54 -5.04
C PHE A 45 -2.47 -0.49 -6.51
N ASP A 46 -2.45 -1.64 -7.18
CA ASP A 46 -1.96 -1.79 -8.56
C ASP A 46 -2.85 -2.76 -9.34
N ARG A 47 -3.26 -2.34 -10.53
CA ARG A 47 -4.21 -2.97 -11.45
C ARG A 47 -5.46 -3.49 -10.76
N GLY A 48 -6.09 -2.64 -9.95
CA GLY A 48 -7.32 -2.98 -9.23
C GLY A 48 -7.12 -3.93 -8.04
N THR A 49 -5.87 -4.20 -7.64
CA THR A 49 -5.54 -5.15 -6.58
C THR A 49 -4.81 -4.45 -5.44
N TYR A 50 -5.24 -4.71 -4.20
CA TYR A 50 -4.55 -4.25 -3.00
C TYR A 50 -3.45 -5.24 -2.61
N TRP A 51 -2.22 -4.76 -2.51
CA TRP A 51 -1.05 -5.52 -2.10
C TRP A 51 -0.64 -5.08 -0.69
N PRO A 52 -1.03 -5.80 0.37
CA PRO A 52 -0.62 -5.48 1.73
C PRO A 52 0.87 -5.74 1.92
N GLU A 53 1.60 -4.72 2.39
CA GLU A 53 3.06 -4.78 2.62
C GLU A 53 3.41 -4.57 4.09
N TRP A 54 2.60 -3.78 4.81
CA TRP A 54 2.86 -3.39 6.19
C TRP A 54 1.63 -3.59 7.07
N LEU A 55 1.89 -4.03 8.30
CA LEU A 55 0.90 -4.20 9.35
C LEU A 55 1.36 -3.42 10.58
N PHE A 56 0.46 -2.67 11.17
CA PHE A 56 0.71 -1.87 12.36
C PHE A 56 -0.35 -2.11 13.41
N GLU A 57 0.04 -1.99 14.67
CA GLU A 57 -0.85 -2.20 15.82
C GLU A 57 -1.58 -0.92 16.24
N SER A 58 -1.16 0.24 15.72
CA SER A 58 -1.75 1.53 16.08
C SER A 58 -1.82 2.49 14.90
N GLU A 59 -2.81 3.38 14.95
CA GLU A 59 -3.02 4.43 13.95
C GLU A 59 -1.83 5.39 13.87
N ASP A 60 -1.30 5.82 15.01
CA ASP A 60 -0.17 6.75 15.09
C ASP A 60 1.06 6.20 14.37
N GLN A 61 1.41 4.94 14.65
CA GLN A 61 2.54 4.27 14.01
C GLN A 61 2.35 4.15 12.50
N ALA A 62 1.14 3.74 12.09
CA ALA A 62 0.81 3.53 10.69
C ALA A 62 0.88 4.85 9.90
N CYS A 63 0.24 5.90 10.42
CA CYS A 63 0.21 7.22 9.80
C CYS A 63 1.60 7.83 9.69
N ARG A 64 2.43 7.74 10.75
CA ARG A 64 3.79 8.32 10.73
C ARG A 64 4.69 7.63 9.71
N THR A 65 4.59 6.31 9.64
CA THR A 65 5.34 5.51 8.65
C THR A 65 4.92 5.87 7.24
N PHE A 66 3.61 5.99 7.02
CA PHE A 66 3.03 6.33 5.71
C PHE A 66 3.41 7.75 5.24
N LEU A 67 3.40 8.73 6.15
CA LEU A 67 3.87 10.08 5.85
C LEU A 67 5.35 10.09 5.45
N ALA A 68 6.20 9.36 6.17
CA ALA A 68 7.62 9.27 5.87
C ALA A 68 7.87 8.65 4.50
N LEU A 69 7.09 7.63 4.11
CA LEU A 69 7.15 7.00 2.79
C LEU A 69 6.94 8.00 1.65
N LEU A 70 5.88 8.80 1.75
CA LEU A 70 5.45 9.66 0.65
C LEU A 70 6.20 10.99 0.58
N THR A 71 6.77 11.46 1.69
CA THR A 71 7.44 12.77 1.75
C THR A 71 8.96 12.67 1.79
N LYS A 72 9.50 11.54 2.28
CA LYS A 72 10.93 11.32 2.45
C LYS A 72 11.30 9.89 2.04
N PRO A 73 11.06 9.50 0.78
CA PRO A 73 11.31 8.13 0.31
C PRO A 73 12.78 7.68 0.54
N ALA A 74 13.73 8.62 0.52
CA ALA A 74 15.14 8.37 0.83
C ALA A 74 15.40 7.85 2.27
N LEU A 75 14.49 8.10 3.22
CA LEU A 75 14.63 7.63 4.60
C LEU A 75 14.10 6.20 4.82
N LEU A 76 13.24 5.68 3.93
CA LEU A 76 12.85 4.26 3.98
C LEU A 76 13.82 3.34 3.23
N GLY A 77 14.67 3.90 2.38
CA GLY A 77 15.89 3.23 1.90
C GLY A 77 16.95 2.99 2.98
N ALA A 78 16.73 3.46 4.21
CA ALA A 78 17.60 3.19 5.37
C ALA A 78 17.47 1.76 5.93
N SER A 79 16.73 0.85 5.28
CA SER A 79 16.96 -0.59 5.43
C SER A 79 18.25 -1.06 4.75
N GLY A 80 18.89 -0.20 3.95
CA GLY A 80 20.05 -0.57 3.12
C GLY A 80 19.68 -1.42 1.91
N GLU A 81 18.39 -1.68 1.68
CA GLU A 81 17.90 -2.45 0.55
C GLU A 81 17.81 -1.53 -0.68
N SER A 82 18.55 -1.85 -1.74
CA SER A 82 18.52 -1.08 -3.00
C SER A 82 17.13 -1.17 -3.64
N ALA A 83 16.77 -0.18 -4.46
CA ALA A 83 15.53 -0.21 -5.26
C ALA A 83 15.40 -1.51 -6.09
N GLU A 84 16.52 -2.07 -6.54
CA GLU A 84 16.57 -3.36 -7.24
C GLU A 84 16.23 -4.56 -6.33
N ALA A 85 16.61 -4.51 -5.06
CA ALA A 85 16.28 -5.57 -4.10
C ALA A 85 14.79 -5.52 -3.72
N TYR A 86 14.23 -4.33 -3.55
CA TYR A 86 12.78 -4.14 -3.43
C TYR A 86 12.04 -4.70 -4.66
N GLU A 87 12.45 -4.31 -5.87
CA GLU A 87 11.79 -4.76 -7.10
C GLU A 87 11.91 -6.28 -7.27
N ARG A 88 13.06 -6.89 -6.95
CA ARG A 88 13.21 -8.35 -6.96
C ARG A 88 12.27 -9.05 -5.99
N ARG A 89 12.11 -8.53 -4.77
CA ARG A 89 11.19 -9.09 -3.77
C ARG A 89 9.74 -8.97 -4.25
N ARG A 90 9.37 -7.82 -4.83
CA ARG A 90 8.07 -7.60 -5.44
C ARG A 90 7.80 -8.60 -6.56
N GLN A 91 8.74 -8.76 -7.50
CA GLN A 91 8.62 -9.73 -8.60
C GLN A 91 8.50 -11.17 -8.09
N ALA A 92 9.29 -11.56 -7.08
CA ALA A 92 9.20 -12.89 -6.48
C ALA A 92 7.84 -13.14 -5.81
N HIS A 93 7.29 -12.14 -5.12
CA HIS A 93 5.96 -12.22 -4.52
C HIS A 93 4.85 -12.32 -5.58
N LEU A 94 4.92 -11.51 -6.64
CA LEU A 94 3.98 -11.56 -7.77
C LEU A 94 4.02 -12.94 -8.46
N ALA A 95 5.21 -13.50 -8.67
CA ALA A 95 5.35 -14.83 -9.25
C ALA A 95 4.78 -15.92 -8.33
N ALA A 96 5.01 -15.83 -7.02
CA ALA A 96 4.49 -16.80 -6.05
C ALA A 96 2.95 -16.75 -5.92
N THR A 97 2.35 -15.58 -6.12
CA THR A 97 0.90 -15.36 -5.98
C THR A 97 0.13 -15.48 -7.30
N ALA A 98 0.81 -15.52 -8.46
CA ALA A 98 0.18 -15.64 -9.77
C ALA A 98 -0.77 -16.86 -9.91
N PRO A 99 -0.43 -18.07 -9.44
CA PRO A 99 -1.33 -19.23 -9.56
C PRO A 99 -2.61 -19.08 -8.73
N LEU A 100 -2.52 -18.43 -7.56
CA LEU A 100 -3.69 -18.13 -6.73
C LEU A 100 -4.61 -17.12 -7.41
N ARG A 101 -4.03 -16.15 -8.14
CA ARG A 101 -4.79 -15.17 -8.92
C ARG A 101 -5.54 -15.82 -10.08
N GLU A 102 -4.86 -16.67 -10.85
CA GLU A 102 -5.51 -17.44 -11.93
C GLU A 102 -6.64 -18.33 -11.41
N ALA A 103 -6.44 -18.98 -10.26
CA ALA A 103 -7.48 -19.80 -9.63
C ALA A 103 -8.69 -18.97 -9.18
N LEU A 104 -8.46 -17.78 -8.60
CA LEU A 104 -9.52 -16.88 -8.16
C LEU A 104 -10.32 -16.31 -9.34
N ASP A 105 -9.65 -15.90 -10.41
CA ASP A 105 -10.29 -15.40 -11.62
C ASP A 105 -11.11 -16.50 -12.32
N ALA A 106 -10.57 -17.71 -12.39
CA ALA A 106 -11.29 -18.87 -12.92
C ALA A 106 -12.51 -19.26 -12.06
N ALA A 107 -12.44 -19.08 -10.74
CA ALA A 107 -13.58 -19.29 -9.85
C ALA A 107 -14.65 -18.21 -10.06
N ARG A 108 -14.25 -16.94 -10.19
CA ARG A 108 -15.16 -15.82 -10.49
C ARG A 108 -15.87 -15.98 -11.83
N ALA A 109 -15.17 -16.45 -12.87
CA ALA A 109 -15.77 -16.69 -14.18
C ALA A 109 -16.86 -17.78 -14.12
N ARG A 110 -16.68 -18.80 -13.28
CA ARG A 110 -17.66 -19.89 -13.09
C ARG A 110 -18.90 -19.47 -12.31
N LEU A 111 -18.78 -18.49 -11.41
CA LEU A 111 -19.90 -18.01 -10.59
C LEU A 111 -20.80 -17.01 -11.33
N ASN A 112 -20.27 -16.37 -12.39
CA ASN A 112 -20.99 -15.36 -13.19
C ASN A 112 -21.42 -15.89 -14.58
N GLY A 113 -21.22 -17.19 -14.84
CA GLY A 113 -21.54 -17.85 -16.11
C GLY A 113 -22.73 -18.78 -16.02
#